data_AF-A0A934ZXL3-F1
#
_entry.id   AF-A0A934ZXL3-F1
#
_cell.length_a   1.000
_cell.length_b   1.000
_cell.length_c   1.000
_cell.angle_alpha   90.00
_cell.angle_beta   90.00
_cell.angle_gamma   90.00
#
_symmetry.space_group_name_H-M   'P 1'
#
loop_
_entity.id
_entity.type
_entity.pdbx_description
1 polymer ?
#
loop_
_entity_poly.entity_id
_entity_poly.type
_entity_poly.pdbx_seq_one_letter_code
_entity_poly.pdbx_strand_id
1 'polypeptide(L)'
;MNKPNPHRRQTLQRLSALSAAALLPWRAGEAFGSTASTLNALPRTALVIGNSRYKEAPLKNPANDAAAIGDNLRKMGFAVTAQLDTGKAAMENAIRSYGEQLAKSKGVGLFYFAGHGLQVNWRNFLVPVDANLDRADDIPRQTVDLAALLGGIGKANNPMNIVILDACRDNPFGGDIKSGKGLSQMDAPIGTLLAYATAPGNVASDGSGSNGLYTENLLREIHAPEAKIEDVFKRVRLAVRRSSQGQQVPWESTSLEDDFYFLPPASIKKLSEEELARLFAEETSVWEQAQQATQVTPVEAYLRRYPSGRFSELAQVRLDRLLAKQGEKKVSLVNAAANPFTKGTGIIDLNYRIGDRYVFRTQDLLTKVEGRRLVNTVSEVAENRVIYNDGALVTDLLGNLLLRPDGTTFGPSQMFVRDYSLGKKWTTRYAIRFPNGSEDVIELDLKVVGRETITVPAGSFDCFVVEANGWTLGRGQSNQWKYWVAPDKVNRVVAFDAWWRRGNRIVRSERQELVSYTRAG
;
A
#
# COMPACT_ATOMS: atom_id res chain seq x y z
N MET A 1 40.14 12.94 74.94
CA MET A 1 41.32 13.83 74.95
C MET A 1 42.15 13.62 73.68
N ASN A 2 43.06 14.53 73.35
CA ASN A 2 44.10 14.48 72.31
C ASN A 2 43.67 14.30 70.83
N LYS A 3 43.64 15.44 70.13
CA LYS A 3 44.14 15.65 68.74
C LYS A 3 45.69 15.88 68.81
N PRO A 4 46.50 16.07 67.72
CA PRO A 4 46.22 16.41 66.31
C PRO A 4 46.88 15.38 65.33
N ASN A 5 47.43 15.61 64.11
CA ASN A 5 47.85 16.76 63.27
C ASN A 5 47.68 16.41 61.74
N PRO A 6 48.11 17.20 60.71
CA PRO A 6 47.39 17.27 59.43
C PRO A 6 48.27 17.13 58.15
N HIS A 7 47.79 17.73 57.04
CA HIS A 7 48.35 17.84 55.67
C HIS A 7 47.94 16.70 54.69
N ARG A 8 47.72 16.95 53.38
CA ARG A 8 47.91 18.17 52.56
C ARG A 8 46.75 18.40 51.56
N ARG A 9 46.68 19.60 50.97
CA ARG A 9 45.56 20.12 50.15
C ARG A 9 45.56 19.63 48.69
N GLN A 10 44.37 19.48 48.10
CA GLN A 10 43.89 19.94 46.76
C GLN A 10 42.51 19.25 46.52
N THR A 11 41.33 19.89 46.46
CA THR A 11 40.84 21.15 45.84
C THR A 11 40.51 21.01 44.35
N LEU A 12 39.24 20.67 44.03
CA LEU A 12 38.36 21.13 42.92
C LEU A 12 37.21 20.08 42.78
N GLN A 13 36.05 20.26 43.43
CA GLN A 13 34.89 21.12 43.11
C GLN A 13 33.83 20.50 42.15
N ARG A 14 32.58 20.51 42.63
CA ARG A 14 31.29 20.50 41.91
C ARG A 14 30.79 19.18 41.27
N LEU A 15 30.19 18.34 42.10
CA LEU A 15 29.07 17.45 41.73
C LEU A 15 27.95 17.59 42.77
N SER A 16 26.90 18.37 42.47
CA SER A 16 25.52 18.30 43.01
C SER A 16 24.76 19.61 42.76
N ALA A 17 23.72 19.55 41.92
CA ALA A 17 22.69 20.58 41.82
C ALA A 17 21.37 19.95 41.33
N LEU A 18 20.57 19.51 42.29
CA LEU A 18 19.15 19.87 42.45
C LEU A 18 18.29 19.96 41.18
N SER A 19 17.71 18.83 40.78
CA SER A 19 16.63 18.75 39.79
C SER A 19 15.28 19.24 40.36
N ALA A 20 15.11 20.56 40.50
CA ALA A 20 13.84 21.18 40.86
C ALA A 20 13.05 21.61 39.60
N ALA A 21 12.44 20.65 38.90
CA ALA A 21 11.58 20.94 37.75
C ALA A 21 10.25 21.56 38.22
N ALA A 22 9.99 22.81 37.84
CA ALA A 22 8.79 23.53 38.23
C ALA A 22 7.54 22.98 37.53
N LEU A 23 6.46 22.80 38.30
CA LEU A 23 5.13 22.46 37.77
C LEU A 23 4.52 23.70 37.08
N LEU A 24 4.41 23.65 35.75
CA LEU A 24 3.56 24.57 34.98
C LEU A 24 2.24 23.87 34.62
N PRO A 25 1.07 24.45 34.95
CA PRO A 25 -0.21 23.84 34.63
C PRO A 25 -0.50 23.89 33.13
N TRP A 26 -0.95 22.76 32.58
CA TRP A 26 -1.32 22.62 31.18
C TRP A 26 -2.52 23.51 30.84
N ARG A 27 -2.30 24.64 30.15
CA ARG A 27 -3.40 25.44 29.59
C ARG A 27 -4.00 24.71 28.39
N ALA A 28 -5.22 24.20 28.56
CA ALA A 28 -6.07 23.85 27.43
C ALA A 28 -6.65 25.14 26.83
N GLY A 29 -6.66 25.26 25.50
CA GLY A 29 -7.33 26.37 24.80
C GLY A 29 -6.42 27.24 23.93
N GLU A 30 -5.82 26.66 22.89
CA GLU A 30 -5.57 27.39 21.64
C GLU A 30 -6.32 26.66 20.52
N ALA A 31 -6.99 27.42 19.66
CA ALA A 31 -7.83 26.87 18.60
C ALA A 31 -7.00 26.53 17.37
N PHE A 32 -6.83 25.23 17.09
CA PHE A 32 -6.23 24.76 15.85
C PHE A 32 -7.12 25.15 14.66
N GLY A 33 -6.72 26.20 13.93
CA GLY A 33 -7.32 26.55 12.65
C GLY A 33 -7.18 25.39 11.66
N SER A 34 -8.23 25.08 10.90
CA SER A 34 -8.22 23.95 9.99
C SER A 34 -7.27 24.20 8.82
N THR A 35 -6.16 23.48 8.78
CA THR A 35 -5.32 23.37 7.58
C THR A 35 -5.85 22.29 6.64
N ALA A 36 -5.59 22.44 5.35
CA ALA A 36 -5.53 21.29 4.44
C ALA A 36 -4.35 20.37 4.85
N SER A 37 -4.13 19.27 4.13
CA SER A 37 -2.95 18.41 4.37
C SER A 37 -1.67 19.26 4.39
N THR A 38 -0.76 18.93 5.30
CA THR A 38 0.58 19.52 5.38
C THR A 38 1.29 19.51 4.02
N LEU A 39 1.20 18.38 3.30
CA LEU A 39 1.75 18.24 1.95
C LEU A 39 1.09 19.18 0.93
N ASN A 40 -0.22 19.44 1.07
CA ASN A 40 -0.95 20.30 0.14
C ASN A 40 -0.63 21.79 0.29
N ALA A 41 -0.09 22.22 1.44
CA ALA A 41 0.40 23.58 1.66
C ALA A 41 1.83 23.83 1.17
N LEU A 42 2.57 22.78 0.81
CA LEU A 42 3.95 22.88 0.32
C LEU A 42 4.02 23.37 -1.14
N PRO A 43 5.17 23.93 -1.57
CA PRO A 43 5.48 24.11 -3.00
C PRO A 43 5.31 22.79 -3.77
N ARG A 44 4.87 22.87 -5.02
CA ARG A 44 4.62 21.70 -5.88
C ARG A 44 5.43 21.85 -7.17
N THR A 45 6.32 20.90 -7.47
CA THR A 45 7.21 20.94 -8.64
C THR A 45 6.99 19.69 -9.47
N ALA A 46 6.86 19.83 -10.79
CA ALA A 46 6.73 18.69 -11.69
C ALA A 46 7.73 18.70 -12.85
N LEU A 47 8.19 17.50 -13.22
CA LEU A 47 8.88 17.22 -14.47
C LEU A 47 8.03 16.22 -15.27
N VAL A 48 7.59 16.65 -16.45
CA VAL A 48 6.65 15.91 -17.30
C VAL A 48 7.28 15.69 -18.66
N ILE A 49 7.52 14.42 -19.04
CA ILE A 49 8.23 14.02 -20.25
C ILE A 49 7.31 13.18 -21.14
N GLY A 50 7.24 13.48 -22.44
CA GLY A 50 6.46 12.73 -23.43
C GLY A 50 7.22 12.53 -24.73
N ASN A 51 7.63 11.31 -25.02
CA ASN A 51 8.40 10.98 -26.21
C ASN A 51 7.55 10.14 -27.18
N SER A 52 7.28 10.69 -28.36
CA SER A 52 6.48 10.07 -29.43
C SER A 52 7.31 9.82 -30.70
N ARG A 53 8.16 10.76 -31.12
CA ARG A 53 8.87 10.78 -32.42
C ARG A 53 10.15 9.93 -32.45
N TYR A 54 10.08 8.70 -31.98
CA TYR A 54 11.15 7.72 -32.19
C TYR A 54 11.35 7.42 -33.67
N LYS A 55 12.60 7.26 -34.11
CA LYS A 55 12.95 7.01 -35.52
C LYS A 55 12.38 5.71 -36.06
N GLU A 56 12.48 4.63 -35.29
CA GLU A 56 12.16 3.26 -35.72
C GLU A 56 10.79 2.78 -35.23
N ALA A 57 10.29 3.36 -34.13
CA ALA A 57 9.10 2.88 -33.41
C ALA A 57 8.28 4.03 -32.83
N PRO A 58 7.73 4.95 -33.65
CA PRO A 58 6.98 6.10 -33.17
C PRO A 58 5.72 5.69 -32.40
N LEU A 59 5.43 6.39 -31.30
CA LEU A 59 4.24 6.19 -30.46
C LEU A 59 3.26 7.34 -30.65
N LYS A 60 1.95 7.02 -30.70
CA LYS A 60 0.92 7.96 -31.17
C LYS A 60 0.65 9.08 -30.17
N ASN A 61 0.50 8.71 -28.90
CA ASN A 61 -0.09 9.58 -27.87
C ASN A 61 0.86 10.17 -26.80
N PRO A 62 2.05 9.61 -26.46
CA PRO A 62 2.89 10.12 -25.36
C PRO A 62 3.18 11.62 -25.30
N ALA A 63 3.37 12.30 -26.44
CA ALA A 63 3.54 13.75 -26.44
C ALA A 63 2.24 14.52 -26.10
N ASN A 64 1.07 14.01 -26.51
CA ASN A 64 -0.23 14.55 -26.12
C ASN A 64 -0.51 14.30 -24.64
N ASP A 65 -0.21 13.07 -24.18
CA ASP A 65 -0.38 12.63 -22.80
C ASP A 65 0.40 13.52 -21.82
N ALA A 66 1.68 13.75 -22.11
CA ALA A 66 2.54 14.66 -21.35
C ALA A 66 2.07 16.12 -21.40
N ALA A 67 1.59 16.61 -22.54
CA ALA A 67 1.02 17.95 -22.63
C ALA A 67 -0.25 18.10 -21.76
N ALA A 68 -1.18 17.16 -21.88
CA ALA A 68 -2.44 17.15 -21.14
C ALA A 68 -2.23 16.98 -19.62
N ILE A 69 -1.32 16.11 -19.20
CA ILE A 69 -0.93 15.99 -17.78
C ILE A 69 -0.27 17.30 -17.30
N GLY A 70 0.67 17.85 -18.07
CA GLY A 70 1.36 19.08 -17.72
C GLY A 70 0.42 20.27 -17.52
N ASP A 71 -0.55 20.46 -18.41
CA ASP A 71 -1.49 21.58 -18.31
C ASP A 71 -2.50 21.45 -17.17
N ASN A 72 -2.90 20.23 -16.81
CA ASN A 72 -3.79 20.05 -15.65
C ASN A 72 -3.02 20.14 -14.32
N LEU A 73 -1.76 19.68 -14.27
CA LEU A 73 -0.89 19.91 -13.11
C LEU A 73 -0.59 21.41 -12.89
N ARG A 74 -0.45 22.21 -13.95
CA ARG A 74 -0.36 23.69 -13.85
C ARG A 74 -1.60 24.29 -13.17
N LYS A 75 -2.81 23.88 -13.58
CA LYS A 75 -4.07 24.30 -12.96
C LYS A 75 -4.18 23.85 -11.49
N MET A 76 -3.56 22.72 -11.14
CA MET A 76 -3.46 22.16 -9.78
C MET A 76 -2.27 22.73 -8.98
N GLY A 77 -1.67 23.84 -9.43
CA GLY A 77 -0.66 24.60 -8.68
C GLY A 77 0.76 24.02 -8.73
N PHE A 78 1.08 23.12 -9.66
CA PHE A 78 2.45 22.66 -9.87
C PHE A 78 3.24 23.64 -10.76
N ALA A 79 4.50 23.91 -10.38
CA ALA A 79 5.51 24.45 -11.28
C ALA A 79 5.98 23.35 -12.25
N VAL A 80 5.38 23.30 -13.44
CA VAL A 80 5.59 22.20 -14.42
C VAL A 80 6.65 22.54 -15.46
N THR A 81 7.80 21.86 -15.36
CA THR A 81 8.76 21.71 -16.46
C THR A 81 8.28 20.60 -17.40
N ALA A 82 8.01 20.92 -18.66
CA ALA A 82 7.64 19.95 -19.68
C ALA A 82 8.79 19.70 -20.67
N GLN A 83 8.89 18.47 -21.18
CA GLN A 83 9.81 18.07 -22.24
C GLN A 83 9.08 17.14 -23.21
N LEU A 84 9.00 17.50 -24.49
CA LEU A 84 8.34 16.70 -25.52
C LEU A 84 9.36 16.30 -26.60
N ASP A 85 9.27 15.06 -27.09
CA ASP A 85 10.16 14.50 -28.12
C ASP A 85 11.65 14.80 -27.85
N THR A 86 12.10 14.49 -26.63
CA THR A 86 13.37 14.99 -26.08
C THR A 86 14.50 13.95 -26.13
N GLY A 87 15.71 14.44 -26.41
CA GLY A 87 16.93 13.63 -26.55
C GLY A 87 17.66 13.39 -25.23
N LYS A 88 18.59 12.43 -25.22
CA LYS A 88 19.20 11.88 -23.99
C LYS A 88 19.77 12.96 -23.06
N ALA A 89 20.63 13.83 -23.60
CA ALA A 89 21.30 14.86 -22.82
C ALA A 89 20.32 15.89 -22.23
N ALA A 90 19.21 16.17 -22.91
CA ALA A 90 18.15 17.05 -22.42
C ALA A 90 17.34 16.38 -21.30
N MET A 91 16.99 15.10 -21.44
CA MET A 91 16.36 14.31 -20.37
C MET A 91 17.24 14.23 -19.10
N GLU A 92 18.53 13.91 -19.25
CA GLU A 92 19.47 13.83 -18.12
C GLU A 92 19.63 15.18 -17.41
N ASN A 93 19.68 16.27 -18.15
CA ASN A 93 19.73 17.62 -17.58
C ASN A 93 18.42 18.02 -16.89
N ALA A 94 17.26 17.74 -17.49
CA ALA A 94 15.95 18.02 -16.89
C ALA A 94 15.76 17.26 -15.57
N ILE A 95 16.12 15.98 -15.52
CA ILE A 95 16.06 15.15 -14.30
C ILE A 95 17.01 15.66 -13.21
N ARG A 96 18.24 16.06 -13.58
CA ARG A 96 19.21 16.68 -12.66
C ARG A 96 18.65 17.96 -12.04
N SER A 97 18.20 18.90 -12.88
CA SER A 97 17.65 20.18 -12.43
C SER A 97 16.34 20.04 -11.64
N TYR A 98 15.52 19.04 -11.95
CA TYR A 98 14.33 18.68 -11.15
C TYR A 98 14.72 18.22 -9.74
N GLY A 99 15.70 17.30 -9.61
CA GLY A 99 16.22 16.87 -8.31
C GLY A 99 16.82 18.03 -7.49
N GLU A 100 17.54 18.94 -8.14
CA GLU A 100 18.03 20.17 -7.50
C GLU A 100 16.91 21.11 -7.06
N GLN A 101 15.84 21.26 -7.85
CA GLN A 101 14.67 22.07 -7.48
C GLN A 101 13.93 21.47 -6.29
N LEU A 102 13.76 20.15 -6.21
CA LEU A 102 13.18 19.48 -5.03
C LEU A 102 14.04 19.67 -3.79
N ALA A 103 15.37 19.55 -3.92
CA ALA A 103 16.30 19.74 -2.82
C ALA A 103 16.25 21.18 -2.24
N LYS A 104 16.03 22.18 -3.10
CA LYS A 104 15.89 23.60 -2.75
C LYS A 104 14.51 23.96 -2.20
N SER A 105 13.44 23.46 -2.82
CA SER A 105 12.04 23.81 -2.48
C SER A 105 11.44 23.01 -1.33
N LYS A 106 11.96 21.80 -1.06
CA LYS A 106 11.47 20.88 -0.02
C LYS A 106 9.95 20.63 -0.07
N GLY A 107 9.39 20.62 -1.28
CA GLY A 107 7.97 20.47 -1.54
C GLY A 107 7.54 19.09 -2.05
N VAL A 108 6.35 19.04 -2.65
CA VAL A 108 5.83 17.86 -3.37
C VAL A 108 6.45 17.79 -4.76
N GLY A 109 7.10 16.66 -5.07
CA GLY A 109 7.61 16.36 -6.42
C GLY A 109 6.66 15.47 -7.21
N LEU A 110 6.43 15.77 -8.49
CA LEU A 110 5.78 14.85 -9.43
C LEU A 110 6.64 14.66 -10.69
N PHE A 111 7.11 13.44 -10.91
CA PHE A 111 7.68 13.01 -12.18
C PHE A 111 6.65 12.23 -12.99
N TYR A 112 6.49 12.59 -14.27
CA TYR A 112 5.68 11.85 -15.23
C TYR A 112 6.52 11.55 -16.47
N PHE A 113 6.46 10.31 -16.96
CA PHE A 113 7.01 9.92 -18.26
C PHE A 113 6.00 9.09 -19.05
N ALA A 114 5.82 9.47 -20.32
CA ALA A 114 5.22 8.64 -21.36
C ALA A 114 6.21 8.44 -22.53
N GLY A 115 6.20 7.25 -23.12
CA GLY A 115 7.11 6.85 -24.19
C GLY A 115 7.52 5.37 -24.09
N HIS A 116 8.60 4.97 -24.78
CA HIS A 116 9.17 3.63 -24.62
C HIS A 116 9.94 3.50 -23.30
N GLY A 117 9.78 2.37 -22.62
CA GLY A 117 10.53 1.99 -21.42
C GLY A 117 11.03 0.54 -21.49
N LEU A 118 12.33 0.35 -21.29
CA LEU A 118 13.04 -0.93 -21.41
C LEU A 118 13.52 -1.44 -20.05
N GLN A 119 13.70 -2.76 -19.94
CA GLN A 119 14.21 -3.41 -18.71
C GLN A 119 15.37 -4.37 -19.00
N VAL A 120 16.52 -4.15 -18.36
CA VAL A 120 17.71 -5.02 -18.46
C VAL A 120 18.28 -5.25 -17.07
N ASN A 121 18.57 -6.51 -16.71
CA ASN A 121 19.14 -6.90 -15.41
C ASN A 121 18.40 -6.27 -14.21
N TRP A 122 17.07 -6.36 -14.24
CA TRP A 122 16.11 -5.77 -13.32
C TRP A 122 16.12 -4.23 -13.19
N ARG A 123 16.98 -3.50 -13.92
CA ARG A 123 16.98 -2.03 -14.00
C ARG A 123 16.03 -1.53 -15.09
N ASN A 124 15.49 -0.34 -14.88
CA ASN A 124 14.47 0.29 -15.72
C ASN A 124 15.03 1.52 -16.43
N PHE A 125 14.79 1.60 -17.74
CA PHE A 125 15.35 2.62 -18.61
C PHE A 125 14.26 3.35 -19.39
N LEU A 126 14.30 4.68 -19.36
CA LEU A 126 13.43 5.56 -20.14
C LEU A 126 14.13 5.87 -21.47
N VAL A 127 13.44 5.69 -22.61
CA VAL A 127 14.07 5.81 -23.93
C VAL A 127 13.89 7.23 -24.52
N PRO A 128 14.99 7.96 -24.81
CA PRO A 128 14.99 9.21 -25.57
C PRO A 128 14.64 9.02 -27.06
N VAL A 129 14.15 10.05 -27.75
CA VAL A 129 13.83 9.95 -29.20
C VAL A 129 15.08 9.87 -30.10
N ASP A 130 16.26 10.26 -29.60
CA ASP A 130 17.53 10.21 -30.31
C ASP A 130 18.30 8.90 -30.14
N ALA A 131 17.84 8.00 -29.27
CA ALA A 131 18.48 6.71 -28.98
C ALA A 131 18.62 5.81 -30.23
N ASN A 132 19.77 5.13 -30.32
CA ASN A 132 20.06 4.09 -31.32
C ASN A 132 20.43 2.81 -30.56
N LEU A 133 19.72 1.71 -30.77
CA LEU A 133 19.72 0.55 -29.87
C LEU A 133 19.93 -0.78 -30.62
N ASP A 134 21.06 -0.89 -31.30
CA ASP A 134 21.42 -2.04 -32.14
C ASP A 134 21.68 -3.34 -31.35
N ARG A 135 21.95 -3.23 -30.03
CA ARG A 135 22.25 -4.33 -29.11
C ARG A 135 22.04 -3.95 -27.64
N ALA A 136 22.01 -4.96 -26.76
CA ALA A 136 21.74 -4.78 -25.33
C ALA A 136 22.75 -3.87 -24.59
N ASP A 137 24.03 -3.88 -24.99
CA ASP A 137 25.09 -3.05 -24.38
C ASP A 137 24.88 -1.55 -24.56
N ASP A 138 24.11 -1.14 -25.57
CA ASP A 138 23.88 0.27 -25.88
C ASP A 138 22.72 0.83 -25.06
N ILE A 139 21.84 0.00 -24.48
CA ILE A 139 20.74 0.44 -23.61
C ILE A 139 21.26 1.33 -22.46
N PRO A 140 22.23 0.92 -21.60
CA PRO A 140 22.74 1.79 -20.54
C PRO A 140 23.53 3.02 -21.01
N ARG A 141 23.84 3.13 -22.31
CA ARG A 141 24.62 4.23 -22.90
C ARG A 141 23.71 5.27 -23.59
N GLN A 142 22.63 4.81 -24.20
CA GLN A 142 21.73 5.56 -25.09
C GLN A 142 20.36 5.86 -24.45
N THR A 143 20.07 5.29 -23.27
CA THR A 143 18.83 5.54 -22.52
C THR A 143 19.11 6.17 -21.15
N VAL A 144 18.06 6.57 -20.43
CA VAL A 144 18.17 7.18 -19.10
C VAL A 144 17.71 6.21 -18.02
N ASP A 145 18.58 5.85 -17.08
CA ASP A 145 18.26 4.94 -15.97
C ASP A 145 17.33 5.61 -14.94
N LEU A 146 16.19 5.00 -14.68
CA LEU A 146 15.20 5.45 -13.69
C LEU A 146 15.77 5.45 -12.26
N ALA A 147 16.78 4.62 -11.96
CA ALA A 147 17.47 4.64 -10.68
C ALA A 147 18.25 5.96 -10.45
N ALA A 148 18.65 6.67 -11.51
CA ALA A 148 19.26 8.00 -11.38
C ALA A 148 18.25 9.05 -10.93
N LEU A 149 17.01 9.01 -11.45
CA LEU A 149 15.90 9.83 -10.97
C LEU A 149 15.59 9.53 -9.50
N LEU A 150 15.38 8.26 -9.14
CA LEU A 150 15.04 7.86 -7.77
C LEU A 150 16.17 8.17 -6.79
N GLY A 151 17.43 8.04 -7.20
CA GLY A 151 18.59 8.46 -6.41
C GLY A 151 18.71 9.98 -6.25
N GLY A 152 18.30 10.76 -7.25
CA GLY A 152 18.18 12.22 -7.17
C GLY A 152 17.08 12.65 -6.20
N ILE A 153 15.88 12.05 -6.32
CA ILE A 153 14.74 12.24 -5.42
C ILE A 153 15.10 11.87 -3.97
N GLY A 154 15.72 10.70 -3.74
CA GLY A 154 16.14 10.27 -2.41
C GLY A 154 17.16 11.21 -1.75
N LYS A 155 18.05 11.82 -2.54
CA LYS A 155 18.97 12.88 -2.07
C LYS A 155 18.28 14.22 -1.84
N ALA A 156 17.25 14.55 -2.62
CA ALA A 156 16.48 15.77 -2.43
C ALA A 156 15.79 15.80 -1.06
N ASN A 157 15.41 14.64 -0.51
CA ASN A 157 14.82 14.47 0.82
C ASN A 157 13.74 15.52 1.10
N ASN A 158 12.73 15.52 0.24
CA ASN A 158 11.54 16.36 0.25
C ASN A 158 10.32 15.50 0.67
N PRO A 159 9.27 16.07 1.31
CA PRO A 159 8.29 15.29 2.06
C PRO A 159 7.43 14.32 1.25
N MET A 160 7.26 14.56 -0.05
CA MET A 160 6.44 13.70 -0.91
C MET A 160 6.96 13.67 -2.34
N ASN A 161 6.98 12.48 -2.94
CA ASN A 161 7.26 12.29 -4.35
C ASN A 161 6.22 11.39 -5.01
N ILE A 162 5.86 11.72 -6.24
CA ILE A 162 4.91 11.00 -7.09
C ILE A 162 5.68 10.70 -8.38
N VAL A 163 5.76 9.42 -8.78
CA VAL A 163 6.48 8.99 -9.98
C VAL A 163 5.53 8.15 -10.82
N ILE A 164 5.14 8.66 -11.99
CA ILE A 164 4.13 8.08 -12.88
C ILE A 164 4.79 7.67 -14.20
N LEU A 165 4.60 6.42 -14.59
CA LEU A 165 5.27 5.80 -15.74
C LEU A 165 4.23 5.19 -16.68
N ASP A 166 3.74 5.99 -17.64
CA ASP A 166 2.89 5.56 -18.75
C ASP A 166 3.76 5.11 -19.94
N ALA A 167 4.62 4.14 -19.64
CA ALA A 167 5.61 3.61 -20.59
C ALA A 167 5.04 2.41 -21.36
N CYS A 168 5.13 2.46 -22.69
CA CYS A 168 4.98 1.30 -23.58
C CYS A 168 6.27 0.46 -23.56
N ARG A 169 6.10 -0.85 -23.76
CA ARG A 169 6.86 -1.86 -22.97
C ARG A 169 7.20 -3.18 -23.66
N ASP A 170 6.87 -3.31 -24.94
CA ASP A 170 7.63 -4.22 -25.79
C ASP A 170 8.99 -3.57 -26.12
N ASN A 171 9.99 -4.37 -26.46
CA ASN A 171 11.22 -3.85 -27.05
C ASN A 171 11.02 -3.79 -28.58
N PRO A 172 10.90 -2.60 -29.19
CA PRO A 172 10.74 -2.51 -30.65
C PRO A 172 12.09 -2.61 -31.40
N PHE A 173 13.21 -2.46 -30.69
CA PHE A 173 14.56 -2.50 -31.24
C PHE A 173 15.00 -3.96 -31.36
N GLY A 174 15.15 -4.46 -32.58
CA GLY A 174 15.26 -5.90 -32.87
C GLY A 174 16.59 -6.56 -32.47
N GLY A 175 16.67 -7.89 -32.69
CA GLY A 175 17.88 -8.70 -32.46
C GLY A 175 17.91 -9.42 -31.11
N ASP A 176 19.06 -10.01 -30.77
CA ASP A 176 19.31 -10.84 -29.56
C ASP A 176 19.25 -10.08 -28.21
N ILE A 177 18.59 -8.93 -28.18
CA ILE A 177 18.42 -8.08 -27.00
C ILE A 177 17.48 -8.78 -26.01
N LYS A 178 18.05 -9.52 -25.07
CA LYS A 178 17.33 -10.16 -23.94
C LYS A 178 16.91 -9.14 -22.87
N SER A 179 16.16 -8.13 -23.28
CA SER A 179 15.38 -7.27 -22.38
C SER A 179 14.20 -8.03 -21.79
N GLY A 180 13.82 -7.72 -20.54
CA GLY A 180 12.54 -8.16 -19.99
C GLY A 180 11.38 -7.46 -20.67
N LYS A 181 10.23 -8.14 -20.80
CA LYS A 181 8.97 -7.47 -21.18
C LYS A 181 8.52 -6.58 -20.02
N GLY A 182 8.25 -5.33 -20.31
CA GLY A 182 7.85 -4.34 -19.30
C GLY A 182 8.92 -3.95 -18.29
N LEU A 183 8.61 -2.94 -17.49
CA LEU A 183 9.49 -2.48 -16.40
C LEU A 183 9.42 -3.42 -15.20
N SER A 184 10.58 -3.61 -14.55
CA SER A 184 10.69 -4.23 -13.23
C SER A 184 9.96 -3.43 -12.16
N GLN A 185 9.44 -4.14 -11.15
CA GLN A 185 9.17 -3.54 -9.85
C GLN A 185 10.48 -3.05 -9.20
N MET A 186 10.46 -1.87 -8.59
CA MET A 186 11.55 -1.36 -7.76
C MET A 186 10.98 -0.70 -6.50
N ASP A 187 11.70 -0.78 -5.38
CA ASP A 187 11.41 0.01 -4.20
C ASP A 187 11.81 1.48 -4.44
N ALA A 188 10.93 2.41 -4.08
CA ALA A 188 11.19 3.85 -4.13
C ALA A 188 11.65 4.37 -2.75
N PRO A 189 12.25 5.58 -2.66
CA PRO A 189 12.54 6.23 -1.38
C PRO A 189 11.29 6.38 -0.49
N ILE A 190 11.47 6.52 0.83
CA ILE A 190 10.38 6.80 1.77
C ILE A 190 9.68 8.12 1.37
N GLY A 191 8.36 8.20 1.53
CA GLY A 191 7.56 9.33 1.04
C GLY A 191 7.35 9.35 -0.48
N THR A 192 7.52 8.22 -1.16
CA THR A 192 7.31 8.11 -2.62
C THR A 192 6.14 7.18 -2.97
N LEU A 193 5.27 7.65 -3.87
CA LEU A 193 4.34 6.80 -4.62
C LEU A 193 4.90 6.61 -6.04
N LEU A 194 5.08 5.35 -6.43
CA LEU A 194 5.55 4.92 -7.74
C LEU A 194 4.42 4.16 -8.45
N ALA A 195 3.84 4.78 -9.48
CA ALA A 195 2.73 4.25 -10.27
C ALA A 195 3.16 3.92 -11.70
N TYR A 196 2.65 2.81 -12.21
CA TYR A 196 2.91 2.27 -13.53
C TYR A 196 1.58 2.05 -14.26
N ALA A 197 1.51 2.41 -15.54
CA ALA A 197 0.30 2.22 -16.36
C ALA A 197 -0.11 0.75 -16.56
N THR A 198 0.79 -0.18 -16.30
CA THR A 198 0.56 -1.62 -16.42
C THR A 198 1.50 -2.40 -15.48
N ALA A 199 1.11 -3.61 -15.12
CA ALA A 199 1.84 -4.49 -14.22
C ALA A 199 3.27 -4.81 -14.71
N PRO A 200 4.20 -5.17 -13.81
CA PRO A 200 5.49 -5.76 -14.20
C PRO A 200 5.30 -6.96 -15.14
N GLY A 201 6.16 -7.11 -16.15
CA GLY A 201 6.05 -8.16 -17.17
C GLY A 201 5.15 -7.83 -18.37
N ASN A 202 4.34 -6.76 -18.30
CA ASN A 202 3.20 -6.53 -19.20
C ASN A 202 3.27 -5.16 -19.91
N VAL A 203 2.40 -4.96 -20.91
CA VAL A 203 2.40 -3.80 -21.83
C VAL A 203 1.21 -2.86 -21.53
N ALA A 204 1.35 -1.58 -21.90
CA ALA A 204 0.32 -0.55 -21.76
C ALA A 204 -0.27 -0.21 -23.14
N SER A 205 -1.53 0.23 -23.21
CA SER A 205 -2.19 0.56 -24.48
C SER A 205 -2.13 2.05 -24.78
N ASP A 206 -1.58 2.40 -25.96
CA ASP A 206 -1.68 3.72 -26.61
C ASP A 206 -3.14 4.22 -26.75
N GLY A 207 -4.14 3.34 -26.63
CA GLY A 207 -5.55 3.70 -26.73
C GLY A 207 -6.03 4.05 -28.15
N SER A 208 -7.33 4.28 -28.29
CA SER A 208 -7.93 4.73 -29.56
C SER A 208 -8.07 6.25 -29.66
N GLY A 209 -8.23 6.93 -28.53
CA GLY A 209 -8.46 8.37 -28.42
C GLY A 209 -7.22 9.25 -28.64
N SER A 210 -7.28 10.49 -28.15
CA SER A 210 -6.19 11.48 -28.21
C SER A 210 -5.05 11.23 -27.23
N ASN A 211 -5.29 10.38 -26.23
CA ASN A 211 -4.43 10.07 -25.09
C ASN A 211 -4.31 8.54 -24.92
N GLY A 212 -3.25 8.07 -24.26
CA GLY A 212 -3.08 6.69 -23.82
C GLY A 212 -4.19 6.25 -22.86
N LEU A 213 -4.53 4.95 -22.83
CA LEU A 213 -5.67 4.45 -22.03
C LEU A 213 -5.50 4.74 -20.53
N TYR A 214 -4.27 4.67 -20.03
CA TYR A 214 -3.98 5.00 -18.64
C TYR A 214 -4.09 6.50 -18.39
N THR A 215 -3.47 7.33 -19.22
CA THR A 215 -3.51 8.79 -19.06
C THR A 215 -4.92 9.37 -19.25
N GLU A 216 -5.76 8.86 -20.15
CA GLU A 216 -7.17 9.25 -20.25
C GLU A 216 -7.92 9.04 -18.92
N ASN A 217 -7.73 7.88 -18.28
CA ASN A 217 -8.36 7.58 -17.00
C ASN A 217 -7.72 8.39 -15.86
N LEU A 218 -6.39 8.56 -15.85
CA LEU A 218 -5.70 9.39 -14.87
C LEU A 218 -6.19 10.84 -14.91
N LEU A 219 -6.29 11.42 -16.11
CA LEU A 219 -6.81 12.78 -16.33
C LEU A 219 -8.24 12.94 -15.81
N ARG A 220 -9.09 11.92 -15.89
CA ARG A 220 -10.43 11.95 -15.27
C ARG A 220 -10.34 11.94 -13.74
N GLU A 221 -9.60 11.01 -13.16
CA GLU A 221 -9.59 10.81 -11.71
C GLU A 221 -8.83 11.91 -10.93
N ILE A 222 -7.80 12.57 -11.50
CA ILE A 222 -7.13 13.70 -10.82
C ILE A 222 -8.02 14.94 -10.64
N HIS A 223 -9.13 15.03 -11.38
CA HIS A 223 -10.14 16.09 -11.22
C HIS A 223 -11.22 15.74 -10.18
N ALA A 224 -11.16 14.57 -9.54
CA ALA A 224 -12.06 14.25 -8.43
C ALA A 224 -11.73 15.15 -7.21
N PRO A 225 -12.66 16.02 -6.77
CA PRO A 225 -12.43 16.87 -5.61
C PRO A 225 -12.34 16.01 -4.34
N GLU A 226 -11.47 16.43 -3.41
CA GLU A 226 -11.28 15.79 -2.10
C GLU A 226 -10.85 14.31 -2.16
N ALA A 227 -10.44 13.80 -3.33
CA ALA A 227 -9.92 12.45 -3.50
C ALA A 227 -8.46 12.35 -3.06
N LYS A 228 -8.17 11.40 -2.17
CA LYS A 228 -6.80 11.03 -1.82
C LYS A 228 -6.07 10.44 -3.03
N ILE A 229 -4.76 10.62 -3.11
CA ILE A 229 -3.94 10.12 -4.22
C ILE A 229 -4.04 8.59 -4.39
N GLU A 230 -4.15 7.81 -3.31
CA GLU A 230 -4.43 6.37 -3.35
C GLU A 230 -5.79 6.07 -4.00
N ASP A 231 -6.83 6.85 -3.69
CA ASP A 231 -8.17 6.68 -4.24
C ASP A 231 -8.24 7.03 -5.73
N VAL A 232 -7.45 8.03 -6.16
CA VAL A 232 -7.23 8.36 -7.57
C VAL A 232 -6.62 7.15 -8.28
N PHE A 233 -5.44 6.66 -7.86
CA PHE A 233 -4.76 5.56 -8.57
C PHE A 233 -5.55 4.25 -8.52
N LYS A 234 -6.28 3.94 -7.45
CA LYS A 234 -7.17 2.78 -7.39
C LYS A 234 -8.37 2.90 -8.36
N ARG A 235 -8.97 4.09 -8.50
CA ARG A 235 -10.03 4.31 -9.51
C ARG A 235 -9.48 4.21 -10.93
N VAL A 236 -8.28 4.73 -11.20
CA VAL A 236 -7.58 4.54 -12.49
C VAL A 236 -7.31 3.05 -12.75
N ARG A 237 -6.76 2.32 -11.77
CA ARG A 237 -6.50 0.86 -11.87
C ARG A 237 -7.76 0.09 -12.25
N LEU A 238 -8.87 0.37 -11.57
CA LEU A 238 -10.16 -0.26 -11.85
C LEU A 238 -10.64 0.06 -13.28
N ALA A 239 -10.67 1.35 -13.65
CA ALA A 239 -11.20 1.79 -14.93
C ALA A 239 -10.37 1.28 -16.12
N VAL A 240 -9.03 1.31 -16.03
CA VAL A 240 -8.14 0.78 -17.07
C VAL A 240 -8.26 -0.73 -17.21
N ARG A 241 -8.36 -1.49 -16.09
CA ARG A 241 -8.66 -2.92 -16.13
C ARG A 241 -9.97 -3.20 -16.84
N ARG A 242 -11.02 -2.40 -16.59
CA ARG A 242 -12.33 -2.61 -17.21
C ARG A 242 -12.34 -2.28 -18.70
N SER A 243 -11.76 -1.15 -19.10
CA SER A 243 -11.70 -0.73 -20.50
C SER A 243 -10.83 -1.67 -21.34
N SER A 244 -9.79 -2.26 -20.76
CA SER A 244 -8.90 -3.23 -21.42
C SER A 244 -9.35 -4.70 -21.30
N GLN A 245 -10.52 -4.97 -20.70
CA GLN A 245 -11.01 -6.35 -20.45
C GLN A 245 -9.97 -7.24 -19.72
N GLY A 246 -9.26 -6.66 -18.75
CA GLY A 246 -8.22 -7.34 -17.99
C GLY A 246 -6.83 -7.33 -18.63
N GLN A 247 -6.67 -6.90 -19.89
CA GLN A 247 -5.38 -6.94 -20.59
C GLN A 247 -4.33 -5.95 -20.03
N GLN A 248 -4.77 -4.83 -19.48
CA GLN A 248 -3.93 -3.82 -18.84
C GLN A 248 -4.40 -3.57 -17.40
N VAL A 249 -3.55 -3.87 -16.43
CA VAL A 249 -3.83 -3.63 -15.01
C VAL A 249 -2.73 -2.72 -14.46
N PRO A 250 -3.02 -1.44 -14.20
CA PRO A 250 -2.07 -0.53 -13.55
C PRO A 250 -1.59 -1.04 -12.20
N TRP A 251 -0.39 -0.64 -11.81
CA TRP A 251 0.26 -1.11 -10.59
C TRP A 251 0.92 0.06 -9.86
N GLU A 252 0.83 0.09 -8.53
CA GLU A 252 1.44 1.13 -7.73
C GLU A 252 2.07 0.58 -6.45
N SER A 253 3.16 1.22 -6.02
CA SER A 253 3.81 1.01 -4.74
C SER A 253 3.87 2.36 -4.01
N THR A 254 3.50 2.39 -2.73
CA THR A 254 3.44 3.63 -1.95
C THR A 254 4.15 3.47 -0.60
N SER A 255 4.97 4.45 -0.26
CA SER A 255 5.58 4.66 1.06
C SER A 255 5.14 6.00 1.68
N LEU A 256 3.96 6.50 1.28
CA LEU A 256 3.40 7.77 1.75
C LEU A 256 2.96 7.68 3.23
N GLU A 257 3.28 8.74 3.97
CA GLU A 257 2.99 8.83 5.41
C GLU A 257 1.82 9.77 5.72
N ASP A 258 1.66 10.86 4.96
CA ASP A 258 0.55 11.83 5.02
C ASP A 258 -0.34 11.75 3.77
N ASP A 259 -1.60 12.20 3.87
CA ASP A 259 -2.52 12.32 2.75
C ASP A 259 -2.05 13.38 1.73
N PHE A 260 -2.28 13.14 0.43
CA PHE A 260 -2.21 14.18 -0.60
C PHE A 260 -3.45 14.15 -1.51
N TYR A 261 -3.89 15.34 -1.91
CA TYR A 261 -5.05 15.57 -2.77
C TYR A 261 -4.64 16.45 -3.97
N PHE A 262 -5.03 16.11 -5.19
CA PHE A 262 -4.80 17.01 -6.33
C PHE A 262 -5.65 18.29 -6.20
N LEU A 263 -6.90 18.12 -5.79
CA LEU A 263 -7.86 19.16 -5.44
C LEU A 263 -8.27 18.96 -3.95
N PRO A 264 -7.59 19.60 -2.97
CA PRO A 264 -7.83 19.37 -1.55
C PRO A 264 -9.19 19.92 -1.07
N PRO A 265 -9.74 19.35 0.02
CA PRO A 265 -10.90 19.93 0.70
C PRO A 265 -10.60 21.32 1.23
N ALA A 266 -11.63 22.17 1.30
CA ALA A 266 -11.52 23.54 1.83
C ALA A 266 -11.11 23.57 3.33
N SER A 267 -11.44 22.51 4.07
CA SER A 267 -10.93 22.26 5.43
C SER A 267 -10.95 20.77 5.76
N ILE A 268 -9.93 20.28 6.46
CA ILE A 268 -9.97 18.91 7.02
C ILE A 268 -10.76 18.96 8.32
N LYS A 269 -12.07 18.71 8.24
CA LYS A 269 -12.92 18.54 9.42
C LYS A 269 -12.61 17.19 10.08
N LYS A 270 -12.25 17.21 11.37
CA LYS A 270 -12.32 16.00 12.20
C LYS A 270 -13.80 15.66 12.46
N LEU A 271 -14.24 14.51 11.96
CA LEU A 271 -15.61 14.01 12.14
C LEU A 271 -15.90 13.62 13.59
N SER A 272 -17.15 13.73 14.01
CA SER A 272 -17.61 13.17 15.29
C SER A 272 -17.72 11.64 15.22
N GLU A 273 -17.79 10.98 16.39
CA GLU A 273 -18.03 9.53 16.47
C GLU A 273 -19.37 9.13 15.82
N GLU A 274 -20.39 9.99 15.93
CA GLU A 274 -21.71 9.79 15.30
C GLU A 274 -21.62 9.91 13.77
N GLU A 275 -20.83 10.84 13.25
CA GLU A 275 -20.58 10.98 11.82
C GLU A 275 -19.80 9.78 11.26
N LEU A 276 -18.77 9.32 11.99
CA LEU A 276 -18.01 8.11 11.64
C LEU A 276 -18.89 6.85 11.66
N ALA A 277 -19.72 6.68 12.70
CA ALA A 277 -20.65 5.57 12.80
C ALA A 277 -21.70 5.58 11.67
N ARG A 278 -22.22 6.76 11.30
CA ARG A 278 -23.18 6.91 10.18
C ARG A 278 -22.53 6.56 8.83
N LEU A 279 -21.34 7.09 8.55
CA LEU A 279 -20.61 6.78 7.31
C LEU A 279 -20.24 5.29 7.24
N PHE A 280 -19.86 4.68 8.37
CA PHE A 280 -19.60 3.25 8.44
C PHE A 280 -20.85 2.40 8.17
N ALA A 281 -22.01 2.79 8.72
CA ALA A 281 -23.28 2.10 8.46
C ALA A 281 -23.72 2.22 6.98
N GLU A 282 -23.52 3.39 6.37
CA GLU A 282 -23.76 3.59 4.93
C GLU A 282 -22.84 2.71 4.07
N GLU A 283 -21.52 2.76 4.32
CA GLU A 283 -20.52 1.95 3.63
C GLU A 283 -20.82 0.44 3.74
N THR A 284 -21.22 0.00 4.94
CA THR A 284 -21.60 -1.40 5.21
C THR A 284 -22.84 -1.82 4.41
N SER A 285 -23.88 -0.98 4.36
CA SER A 285 -25.09 -1.27 3.58
C SER A 285 -24.82 -1.39 2.07
N VAL A 286 -23.94 -0.54 1.51
CA VAL A 286 -23.52 -0.65 0.10
C VAL A 286 -22.66 -1.90 -0.12
N TRP A 287 -21.79 -2.25 0.84
CA TRP A 287 -20.98 -3.46 0.76
C TRP A 287 -21.80 -4.74 0.84
N GLU A 288 -22.78 -4.85 1.75
CA GLU A 288 -23.63 -6.05 1.88
C GLU A 288 -24.38 -6.35 0.59
N GLN A 289 -24.89 -5.32 -0.10
CA GLN A 289 -25.49 -5.43 -1.43
C GLN A 289 -24.49 -5.90 -2.48
N ALA A 290 -23.28 -5.33 -2.51
CA ALA A 290 -22.22 -5.72 -3.43
C ALA A 290 -21.66 -7.14 -3.18
N GLN A 291 -21.59 -7.58 -1.92
CA GLN A 291 -21.12 -8.90 -1.53
C GLN A 291 -22.06 -10.01 -2.02
N GLN A 292 -23.38 -9.76 -1.94
CA GLN A 292 -24.42 -10.69 -2.38
C GLN A 292 -24.65 -10.66 -3.91
N ALA A 293 -24.20 -9.62 -4.61
CA ALA A 293 -24.36 -9.50 -6.05
C ALA A 293 -23.72 -10.66 -6.84
N THR A 294 -24.49 -11.24 -7.76
CA THR A 294 -24.01 -12.19 -8.77
C THR A 294 -23.45 -11.50 -10.01
N GLN A 295 -23.79 -10.22 -10.20
CA GLN A 295 -23.26 -9.37 -11.26
C GLN A 295 -22.07 -8.56 -10.79
N VAL A 296 -21.21 -8.20 -11.74
CA VAL A 296 -20.01 -7.37 -11.54
C VAL A 296 -20.34 -5.93 -11.14
N THR A 297 -21.40 -5.34 -11.70
CA THR A 297 -21.67 -3.89 -11.63
C THR A 297 -21.81 -3.34 -10.20
N PRO A 298 -22.52 -3.99 -9.25
CA PRO A 298 -22.58 -3.49 -7.86
C PRO A 298 -21.22 -3.51 -7.15
N VAL A 299 -20.36 -4.47 -7.45
CA VAL A 299 -19.01 -4.58 -6.86
C VAL A 299 -18.11 -3.48 -7.41
N GLU A 300 -18.22 -3.17 -8.70
CA GLU A 300 -17.56 -2.00 -9.28
C GLU A 300 -18.10 -0.68 -8.74
N ALA A 301 -19.42 -0.56 -8.54
CA ALA A 301 -20.01 0.65 -7.95
C ALA A 301 -19.48 0.90 -6.53
N TYR A 302 -19.38 -0.15 -5.70
CA TYR A 302 -18.71 -0.07 -4.40
C TYR A 302 -17.24 0.36 -4.54
N LEU A 303 -16.44 -0.28 -5.41
CA LEU A 303 -15.01 0.05 -5.57
C LEU A 303 -14.75 1.44 -6.18
N ARG A 304 -15.66 1.95 -7.02
CA ARG A 304 -15.62 3.33 -7.54
C ARG A 304 -15.99 4.35 -6.46
N ARG A 305 -16.93 4.02 -5.56
CA ARG A 305 -17.36 4.90 -4.47
C ARG A 305 -16.37 4.91 -3.29
N TYR A 306 -15.87 3.74 -2.90
CA TYR A 306 -15.01 3.50 -1.74
C TYR A 306 -13.72 2.73 -2.11
N PRO A 307 -12.84 3.28 -2.98
CA PRO A 307 -11.61 2.61 -3.41
C PRO A 307 -10.63 2.27 -2.27
N SER A 308 -10.51 3.12 -1.24
CA SER A 308 -9.85 2.79 0.04
C SER A 308 -10.84 2.53 1.18
N GLY A 309 -12.05 2.08 0.84
CA GLY A 309 -13.05 1.70 1.82
C GLY A 309 -12.63 0.52 2.70
N ARG A 310 -13.30 0.39 3.85
CA ARG A 310 -13.11 -0.67 4.86
C ARG A 310 -13.32 -2.08 4.32
N PHE A 311 -13.99 -2.24 3.18
CA PHE A 311 -14.19 -3.54 2.52
C PHE A 311 -13.56 -3.61 1.11
N SER A 312 -12.65 -2.70 0.78
CA SER A 312 -12.07 -2.57 -0.56
C SER A 312 -11.31 -3.82 -1.04
N GLU A 313 -10.57 -4.52 -0.17
CA GLU A 313 -9.89 -5.76 -0.55
C GLU A 313 -10.89 -6.91 -0.73
N LEU A 314 -11.92 -7.00 0.11
CA LEU A 314 -13.00 -7.98 -0.04
C LEU A 314 -13.80 -7.77 -1.33
N ALA A 315 -14.10 -6.52 -1.67
CA ALA A 315 -14.72 -6.16 -2.94
C ALA A 315 -13.80 -6.47 -4.13
N GLN A 316 -12.49 -6.23 -4.01
CA GLN A 316 -11.54 -6.61 -5.05
C GLN A 316 -11.43 -8.14 -5.23
N VAL A 317 -11.52 -8.93 -4.15
CA VAL A 317 -11.62 -10.41 -4.22
C VAL A 317 -12.93 -10.87 -4.84
N ARG A 318 -14.07 -10.24 -4.50
CA ARG A 318 -15.38 -10.50 -5.10
C ARG A 318 -15.36 -10.24 -6.61
N LEU A 319 -14.86 -9.07 -7.02
CA LEU A 319 -14.68 -8.67 -8.41
C LEU A 319 -13.79 -9.66 -9.17
N ASP A 320 -12.66 -10.08 -8.57
CA ASP A 320 -11.73 -11.06 -9.13
C ASP A 320 -12.34 -12.45 -9.37
N ARG A 321 -13.31 -12.87 -8.54
CA ARG A 321 -14.02 -14.16 -8.71
C ARG A 321 -15.13 -14.05 -9.75
N LEU A 322 -15.87 -12.94 -9.79
CA LEU A 322 -16.89 -12.69 -10.80
C LEU A 322 -16.30 -12.55 -12.21
N LEU A 323 -15.16 -11.85 -12.35
CA LEU A 323 -14.45 -11.70 -13.62
C LEU A 323 -13.86 -13.02 -14.12
N ALA A 324 -13.30 -13.83 -13.23
CA ALA A 324 -12.83 -15.17 -13.58
C ALA A 324 -13.97 -16.07 -14.08
N LYS A 325 -15.16 -16.00 -13.46
CA LYS A 325 -16.38 -16.68 -13.95
C LYS A 325 -16.84 -16.18 -15.33
N GLN A 326 -16.53 -14.93 -15.69
CA GLN A 326 -16.80 -14.34 -17.01
C GLN A 326 -15.67 -14.58 -18.03
N GLY A 327 -14.62 -15.33 -17.67
CA GLY A 327 -13.50 -15.66 -18.57
C GLY A 327 -12.43 -14.57 -18.70
N GLU A 328 -12.39 -13.56 -17.81
CA GLU A 328 -11.30 -12.57 -17.79
C GLU A 328 -9.97 -13.28 -17.54
N LYS A 329 -9.07 -13.23 -18.53
CA LYS A 329 -7.71 -13.75 -18.40
C LYS A 329 -6.91 -12.80 -17.50
N LYS A 330 -6.61 -13.23 -16.27
CA LYS A 330 -5.79 -12.44 -15.35
C LYS A 330 -4.40 -12.22 -15.92
N VAL A 331 -3.93 -10.98 -15.86
CA VAL A 331 -2.52 -10.64 -16.06
C VAL A 331 -1.67 -11.45 -15.08
N SER A 332 -0.74 -12.23 -15.63
CA SER A 332 0.29 -12.89 -14.83
C SER A 332 1.25 -11.84 -14.29
N LEU A 333 1.14 -11.55 -13.00
CA LEU A 333 2.14 -10.77 -12.27
C LEU A 333 3.44 -11.60 -12.23
N VAL A 334 4.52 -11.07 -12.80
CA VAL A 334 5.84 -11.71 -12.73
C VAL A 334 6.33 -11.60 -11.29
N ASN A 335 6.18 -12.68 -10.52
CA ASN A 335 6.61 -12.72 -9.12
C ASN A 335 8.13 -12.52 -9.04
N ALA A 336 8.54 -11.36 -8.52
CA ALA A 336 9.89 -10.84 -8.57
C ALA A 336 10.81 -11.43 -7.48
N ALA A 337 10.66 -12.72 -7.15
CA ALA A 337 11.40 -13.40 -6.07
C ALA A 337 12.94 -13.44 -6.26
N ALA A 338 13.43 -13.14 -7.46
CA ALA A 338 14.85 -13.02 -7.80
C ALA A 338 15.30 -11.57 -8.13
N ASN A 339 14.45 -10.57 -7.87
CA ASN A 339 14.74 -9.16 -8.16
C ASN A 339 15.36 -8.47 -6.93
N PRO A 340 16.64 -8.05 -6.98
CA PRO A 340 17.32 -7.43 -5.83
C PRO A 340 16.86 -5.99 -5.55
N PHE A 341 16.07 -5.37 -6.43
CA PHE A 341 15.61 -3.99 -6.29
C PHE A 341 14.27 -3.85 -5.58
N THR A 342 13.72 -4.92 -4.99
CA THR A 342 12.54 -4.83 -4.14
C THR A 342 12.63 -5.66 -2.87
N LYS A 343 12.11 -5.15 -1.76
CA LYS A 343 11.89 -5.91 -0.50
C LYS A 343 10.72 -6.89 -0.59
N GLY A 344 10.12 -7.02 -1.77
CA GLY A 344 9.16 -8.07 -2.12
C GLY A 344 7.71 -7.70 -1.85
N THR A 345 6.82 -8.29 -2.65
CA THR A 345 5.37 -8.31 -2.42
C THR A 345 4.91 -9.75 -2.25
N GLY A 346 3.93 -9.98 -1.38
CA GLY A 346 3.34 -11.31 -1.18
C GLY A 346 1.84 -11.26 -1.39
N ILE A 347 1.32 -12.20 -2.18
CA ILE A 347 -0.10 -12.32 -2.49
C ILE A 347 -0.59 -13.58 -1.78
N ILE A 348 -1.62 -13.47 -0.93
CA ILE A 348 -2.23 -14.65 -0.31
C ILE A 348 -2.92 -15.48 -1.39
N ASP A 349 -2.59 -16.77 -1.42
CA ASP A 349 -3.34 -17.78 -2.16
C ASP A 349 -4.71 -18.01 -1.50
N LEU A 350 -5.79 -17.80 -2.25
CA LEU A 350 -7.18 -17.91 -1.77
C LEU A 350 -7.84 -19.24 -2.20
N ASN A 351 -7.06 -20.20 -2.70
CA ASN A 351 -7.53 -21.50 -3.17
C ASN A 351 -7.48 -22.54 -2.04
N TYR A 352 -8.30 -22.33 -1.01
CA TYR A 352 -8.55 -23.34 0.02
C TYR A 352 -9.16 -24.61 -0.58
N ARG A 353 -8.85 -25.74 0.03
CA ARG A 353 -9.32 -27.09 -0.34
C ARG A 353 -10.03 -27.74 0.83
N ILE A 354 -11.02 -28.60 0.56
CA ILE A 354 -11.64 -29.42 1.61
C ILE A 354 -10.57 -30.36 2.17
N GLY A 355 -10.45 -30.44 3.49
CA GLY A 355 -9.37 -31.14 4.18
C GLY A 355 -8.12 -30.29 4.44
N ASP A 356 -8.02 -29.05 3.94
CA ASP A 356 -6.95 -28.12 4.35
C ASP A 356 -6.98 -27.95 5.87
N ARG A 357 -5.83 -28.16 6.51
CA ARG A 357 -5.77 -28.35 7.95
C ARG A 357 -4.71 -27.45 8.58
N TYR A 358 -5.12 -26.76 9.64
CA TYR A 358 -4.27 -25.88 10.44
C TYR A 358 -4.35 -26.29 11.92
N VAL A 359 -3.21 -26.26 12.60
CA VAL A 359 -3.10 -26.46 14.05
C VAL A 359 -2.40 -25.25 14.63
N PHE A 360 -2.99 -24.66 15.67
CA PHE A 360 -2.38 -23.59 16.44
C PHE A 360 -2.29 -23.96 17.92
N ARG A 361 -1.38 -23.31 18.65
CA ARG A 361 -1.43 -23.20 20.11
C ARG A 361 -1.69 -21.75 20.48
N THR A 362 -2.33 -21.50 21.62
CA THR A 362 -2.29 -20.18 22.28
C THR A 362 -1.41 -20.21 23.53
N GLN A 363 -0.95 -19.04 23.98
CA GLN A 363 -0.15 -18.83 25.18
C GLN A 363 -0.42 -17.41 25.71
N ASP A 364 -0.48 -17.18 27.02
CA ASP A 364 -0.48 -15.80 27.54
C ASP A 364 0.93 -15.20 27.46
N LEU A 365 1.05 -14.00 26.88
CA LEU A 365 2.34 -13.38 26.56
C LEU A 365 3.12 -12.89 27.79
N LEU A 366 2.45 -12.65 28.92
CA LEU A 366 3.08 -12.18 30.15
C LEU A 366 3.54 -13.35 31.04
N THR A 367 2.63 -14.28 31.34
CA THR A 367 2.83 -15.41 32.25
C THR A 367 3.48 -16.63 31.59
N LYS A 368 3.49 -16.69 30.25
CA LYS A 368 3.95 -17.83 29.43
C LYS A 368 3.18 -19.14 29.63
N VAL A 369 2.04 -19.11 30.33
CA VAL A 369 1.14 -20.26 30.46
C VAL A 369 0.58 -20.63 29.08
N GLU A 370 0.76 -21.89 28.66
CA GLU A 370 0.13 -22.40 27.43
C GLU A 370 -1.39 -22.49 27.60
N GLY A 371 -2.10 -22.09 26.55
CA GLY A 371 -3.56 -22.03 26.49
C GLY A 371 -4.15 -23.21 25.73
N ARG A 372 -4.99 -22.92 24.74
CA ARG A 372 -5.73 -23.94 23.99
C ARG A 372 -5.00 -24.32 22.71
N ARG A 373 -4.99 -25.62 22.39
CA ARG A 373 -4.67 -26.09 21.04
C ARG A 373 -5.90 -25.94 20.16
N LEU A 374 -5.79 -25.17 19.08
CA LEU A 374 -6.86 -24.93 18.13
C LEU A 374 -6.63 -25.80 16.89
N VAL A 375 -7.68 -26.44 16.41
CA VAL A 375 -7.68 -27.35 15.27
C VAL A 375 -8.74 -26.84 14.30
N ASN A 376 -8.31 -26.43 13.11
CA ASN A 376 -9.19 -25.93 12.07
C ASN A 376 -8.97 -26.80 10.82
N THR A 377 -9.97 -27.58 10.43
CA THR A 377 -9.97 -28.36 9.18
C THR A 377 -11.09 -27.83 8.30
N VAL A 378 -10.78 -27.46 7.07
CA VAL A 378 -11.78 -26.96 6.10
C VAL A 378 -12.74 -28.08 5.74
N SER A 379 -14.03 -27.89 6.01
CA SER A 379 -15.10 -28.82 5.64
C SER A 379 -15.84 -28.37 4.37
N GLU A 380 -15.97 -27.06 4.13
CA GLU A 380 -16.59 -26.50 2.91
C GLU A 380 -15.87 -25.21 2.48
N VAL A 381 -15.72 -25.02 1.17
CA VAL A 381 -15.22 -23.77 0.56
C VAL A 381 -16.32 -23.18 -0.32
N ALA A 382 -17.05 -22.21 0.21
CA ALA A 382 -18.14 -21.54 -0.49
C ALA A 382 -17.64 -20.35 -1.32
N GLU A 383 -18.54 -19.70 -2.05
CA GLU A 383 -18.19 -18.64 -3.00
C GLU A 383 -17.49 -17.42 -2.36
N ASN A 384 -17.86 -17.04 -1.13
CA ASN A 384 -17.33 -15.88 -0.40
C ASN A 384 -16.78 -16.23 1.01
N ARG A 385 -16.82 -17.49 1.44
CA ARG A 385 -16.48 -17.91 2.82
C ARG A 385 -15.82 -19.29 2.88
N VAL A 386 -15.00 -19.51 3.90
CA VAL A 386 -14.39 -20.81 4.24
C VAL A 386 -15.01 -21.29 5.54
N ILE A 387 -15.45 -22.54 5.56
CA ILE A 387 -16.11 -23.17 6.70
C ILE A 387 -15.19 -24.28 7.22
N TYR A 388 -14.97 -24.27 8.52
CA TYR A 388 -14.10 -25.20 9.22
C TYR A 388 -14.89 -25.98 10.27
N ASN A 389 -14.51 -27.23 10.50
CA ASN A 389 -15.07 -28.11 11.53
C ASN A 389 -16.61 -28.12 11.49
N ASP A 390 -17.17 -28.43 10.33
CA ASP A 390 -18.61 -28.66 10.10
C ASP A 390 -19.52 -27.51 10.54
N GLY A 391 -19.03 -26.28 10.42
CA GLY A 391 -19.75 -25.04 10.72
C GLY A 391 -19.30 -24.34 11.99
N ALA A 392 -18.53 -24.99 12.87
CA ALA A 392 -18.13 -24.41 14.15
C ALA A 392 -17.23 -23.17 14.02
N LEU A 393 -16.50 -23.00 12.92
CA LEU A 393 -15.74 -21.78 12.62
C LEU A 393 -15.97 -21.38 11.17
N VAL A 394 -16.28 -20.11 10.93
CA VAL A 394 -16.46 -19.56 9.57
C VAL A 394 -15.64 -18.29 9.41
N THR A 395 -14.94 -18.17 8.30
CA THR A 395 -14.23 -16.96 7.88
C THR A 395 -14.65 -16.55 6.48
N ASP A 396 -14.35 -15.32 6.07
CA ASP A 396 -14.27 -15.01 4.64
C ASP A 396 -13.00 -15.64 4.00
N LEU A 397 -12.78 -15.33 2.72
CA LEU A 397 -11.65 -15.85 1.94
C LEU A 397 -10.29 -15.25 2.36
N LEU A 398 -10.25 -14.03 2.88
CA LEU A 398 -9.03 -13.42 3.42
C LEU A 398 -8.74 -13.92 4.85
N GLY A 399 -9.68 -14.65 5.43
CA GLY A 399 -9.54 -15.29 6.73
C GLY A 399 -10.08 -14.47 7.89
N ASN A 400 -10.76 -13.35 7.62
CA ASN A 400 -11.43 -12.54 8.65
C ASN A 400 -12.59 -13.36 9.25
N LEU A 401 -12.80 -13.27 10.56
CA LEU A 401 -13.80 -14.06 11.27
C LEU A 401 -15.22 -13.63 10.87
N LEU A 402 -16.14 -14.60 10.78
CA LEU A 402 -17.58 -14.40 10.62
C LEU A 402 -18.36 -15.10 11.75
N LEU A 403 -17.95 -16.32 12.14
CA LEU A 403 -18.50 -17.09 13.27
C LEU A 403 -17.37 -17.82 14.00
N ARG A 404 -17.44 -17.90 15.35
CA ARG A 404 -16.54 -18.69 16.21
C ARG A 404 -17.24 -19.89 16.86
N PRO A 405 -16.48 -20.90 17.34
CA PRO A 405 -17.03 -22.07 18.04
C PRO A 405 -17.71 -21.78 19.38
N ASP A 406 -17.54 -20.56 19.92
CA ASP A 406 -18.25 -20.10 21.10
C ASP A 406 -19.62 -19.46 20.77
N GLY A 407 -19.98 -19.33 19.49
CA GLY A 407 -21.20 -18.69 19.02
C GLY A 407 -21.06 -17.18 18.76
N THR A 408 -19.88 -16.58 19.01
CA THR A 408 -19.64 -15.16 18.70
C THR A 408 -19.66 -14.94 17.18
N THR A 409 -20.46 -13.98 16.73
CA THR A 409 -20.53 -13.57 15.31
C THR A 409 -19.88 -12.20 15.10
N PHE A 410 -19.44 -11.97 13.87
CA PHE A 410 -18.64 -10.82 13.46
C PHE A 410 -19.28 -10.18 12.23
N GLY A 411 -19.44 -8.87 12.24
CA GLY A 411 -19.77 -8.11 11.03
C GLY A 411 -18.63 -8.16 10.00
N PRO A 412 -18.88 -7.71 8.76
CA PRO A 412 -17.83 -7.55 7.76
C PRO A 412 -16.63 -6.79 8.34
N SER A 413 -15.42 -7.30 8.11
CA SER A 413 -14.18 -6.76 8.68
C SER A 413 -12.99 -7.02 7.76
N GLN A 414 -11.94 -6.20 7.88
CA GLN A 414 -10.78 -6.22 7.02
C GLN A 414 -9.50 -6.28 7.87
N MET A 415 -9.41 -7.31 8.71
CA MET A 415 -8.20 -7.60 9.48
C MET A 415 -7.05 -8.01 8.57
N PHE A 416 -7.33 -8.77 7.51
CA PHE A 416 -6.34 -9.25 6.55
C PHE A 416 -6.55 -8.61 5.17
N VAL A 417 -5.46 -8.45 4.43
CA VAL A 417 -5.42 -7.97 3.04
C VAL A 417 -5.03 -9.15 2.13
N ARG A 418 -5.20 -9.03 0.82
CA ARG A 418 -4.71 -10.05 -0.11
C ARG A 418 -3.23 -9.83 -0.43
N ASP A 419 -2.91 -8.59 -0.76
CA ASP A 419 -1.61 -8.20 -1.30
C ASP A 419 -0.81 -7.42 -0.24
N TYR A 420 0.35 -7.94 0.14
CA TYR A 420 1.23 -7.38 1.16
C TYR A 420 2.43 -6.69 0.50
N SER A 421 2.65 -5.44 0.89
CA SER A 421 3.85 -4.64 0.60
C SER A 421 4.23 -3.85 1.85
N LEU A 422 5.51 -3.55 2.04
CA LEU A 422 5.93 -2.67 3.15
C LEU A 422 5.23 -1.31 3.06
N GLY A 423 4.93 -0.71 4.21
CA GLY A 423 4.29 0.61 4.30
C GLY A 423 2.78 0.63 4.04
N LYS A 424 2.18 -0.42 3.44
CA LYS A 424 0.74 -0.48 3.15
C LYS A 424 -0.07 -0.30 4.45
N LYS A 425 -0.98 0.69 4.43
CA LYS A 425 -1.91 1.04 5.51
C LYS A 425 -3.36 0.69 5.13
N TRP A 426 -4.19 0.37 6.12
CA TRP A 426 -5.65 0.33 5.99
C TRP A 426 -6.32 0.41 7.37
N THR A 427 -7.61 0.73 7.40
CA THR A 427 -8.41 0.80 8.63
C THR A 427 -9.57 -0.19 8.53
N THR A 428 -9.94 -0.85 9.64
CA THR A 428 -11.15 -1.67 9.72
C THR A 428 -11.99 -1.27 10.92
N ARG A 429 -13.30 -1.21 10.75
CA ARG A 429 -14.31 -1.05 11.80
C ARG A 429 -15.34 -2.17 11.66
N TYR A 430 -15.73 -2.82 12.75
CA TYR A 430 -16.70 -3.93 12.71
C TYR A 430 -17.39 -4.15 14.05
N ALA A 431 -18.64 -4.61 13.99
CA ALA A 431 -19.39 -5.07 15.16
C ALA A 431 -19.06 -6.53 15.50
N ILE A 432 -19.12 -6.86 16.79
CA ILE A 432 -19.03 -8.21 17.34
C ILE A 432 -20.29 -8.47 18.17
N ARG A 433 -20.97 -9.59 17.93
CA ARG A 433 -22.14 -10.01 18.71
C ARG A 433 -21.79 -11.26 19.51
N PHE A 434 -21.94 -11.18 20.83
CA PHE A 434 -21.66 -12.28 21.74
C PHE A 434 -22.90 -13.18 21.95
N PRO A 435 -22.73 -14.46 22.34
CA PRO A 435 -23.86 -15.40 22.52
C PRO A 435 -24.91 -14.99 23.54
N ASN A 436 -24.56 -14.09 24.47
CA ASN A 436 -25.48 -13.50 25.46
C ASN A 436 -26.27 -12.30 24.91
N GLY A 437 -26.21 -12.02 23.61
CA GLY A 437 -26.90 -10.91 22.96
C GLY A 437 -26.25 -9.54 23.15
N SER A 438 -25.12 -9.42 23.87
CA SER A 438 -24.43 -8.12 23.96
C SER A 438 -23.58 -7.86 22.72
N GLU A 439 -23.49 -6.61 22.28
CA GLU A 439 -22.65 -6.19 21.15
C GLU A 439 -21.45 -5.35 21.60
N ASP A 440 -20.45 -5.23 20.74
CA ASP A 440 -19.30 -4.32 20.88
C ASP A 440 -18.77 -3.94 19.50
N VAL A 441 -17.99 -2.87 19.40
CA VAL A 441 -17.41 -2.39 18.12
C VAL A 441 -15.90 -2.31 18.27
N ILE A 442 -15.18 -2.90 17.31
CA ILE A 442 -13.73 -2.75 17.17
C ILE A 442 -13.45 -1.82 16.00
N GLU A 443 -12.56 -0.84 16.21
CA GLU A 443 -11.92 -0.06 15.15
C GLU A 443 -10.40 -0.10 15.32
N LEU A 444 -9.68 -0.33 14.21
CA LEU A 444 -8.24 -0.56 14.17
C LEU A 444 -7.63 0.06 12.91
N ASP A 445 -6.50 0.75 13.08
CA ASP A 445 -5.58 1.13 12.01
C ASP A 445 -4.45 0.10 11.91
N LEU A 446 -4.14 -0.33 10.69
CA LEU A 446 -3.17 -1.38 10.39
C LEU A 446 -2.07 -0.86 9.44
N LYS A 447 -0.83 -1.29 9.67
CA LYS A 447 0.33 -1.00 8.79
C LYS A 447 1.21 -2.23 8.64
N VAL A 448 1.65 -2.53 7.41
CA VAL A 448 2.77 -3.47 7.19
C VAL A 448 4.08 -2.76 7.59
N VAL A 449 4.59 -3.05 8.78
CA VAL A 449 5.73 -2.33 9.38
C VAL A 449 7.09 -2.89 8.94
N GLY A 450 7.17 -4.15 8.51
CA GLY A 450 8.45 -4.79 8.19
C GLY A 450 8.32 -6.18 7.55
N ARG A 451 9.48 -6.79 7.31
CA ARG A 451 9.65 -8.23 7.15
C ARG A 451 10.59 -8.73 8.23
N GLU A 452 10.28 -9.86 8.86
CA GLU A 452 11.19 -10.55 9.77
C GLU A 452 10.98 -12.06 9.72
N THR A 453 12.07 -12.82 9.79
CA THR A 453 12.00 -14.29 9.90
C THR A 453 11.64 -14.68 11.32
N ILE A 454 10.54 -15.40 11.49
CA ILE A 454 10.14 -15.98 12.77
C ILE A 454 10.18 -17.51 12.73
N THR A 455 10.42 -18.12 13.89
CA THR A 455 10.35 -19.56 14.08
C THR A 455 9.21 -19.90 15.03
N VAL A 456 8.32 -20.77 14.59
CA VAL A 456 7.18 -21.33 15.34
C VAL A 456 7.28 -22.87 15.28
N PRO A 457 6.47 -23.65 16.00
CA PRO A 457 6.60 -25.12 15.95
C PRO A 457 6.33 -25.73 14.56
N ALA A 458 5.66 -25.01 13.65
CA ALA A 458 5.52 -25.39 12.24
C ALA A 458 6.78 -25.12 11.36
N GLY A 459 7.85 -24.56 11.91
CA GLY A 459 9.09 -24.22 11.19
C GLY A 459 9.43 -22.72 11.20
N SER A 460 10.41 -22.34 10.38
CA SER A 460 10.83 -20.94 10.19
C SER A 460 10.24 -20.34 8.91
N PHE A 461 9.77 -19.09 8.99
CA PHE A 461 9.06 -18.39 7.92
C PHE A 461 9.54 -16.94 7.83
N ASP A 462 9.99 -16.49 6.65
CA ASP A 462 10.19 -15.06 6.37
C ASP A 462 8.83 -14.39 6.15
N CYS A 463 8.41 -13.57 7.10
CA CYS A 463 7.04 -13.07 7.19
C CYS A 463 6.97 -11.56 6.95
N PHE A 464 5.91 -11.11 6.29
CA PHE A 464 5.43 -9.75 6.47
C PHE A 464 4.91 -9.57 7.90
N VAL A 465 5.25 -8.43 8.49
CA VAL A 465 4.87 -8.03 9.83
C VAL A 465 3.81 -6.94 9.73
N VAL A 466 2.64 -7.17 10.33
CA VAL A 466 1.58 -6.17 10.47
C VAL A 466 1.42 -5.81 11.93
N GLU A 467 1.31 -4.51 12.21
CA GLU A 467 0.83 -4.00 13.49
C GLU A 467 -0.55 -3.38 13.30
N ALA A 468 -1.43 -3.62 14.26
CA ALA A 468 -2.81 -3.13 14.31
C ALA A 468 -3.05 -2.44 15.65
N ASN A 469 -3.46 -1.18 15.64
CA ASN A 469 -3.67 -0.37 16.84
C ASN A 469 -5.04 0.29 16.81
N GLY A 470 -5.73 0.38 17.94
CA GLY A 470 -7.04 1.01 18.01
C GLY A 470 -7.81 0.63 19.27
N TRP A 471 -9.12 0.45 19.15
CA TRP A 471 -10.04 0.42 20.30
C TRP A 471 -11.17 -0.60 20.16
N THR A 472 -11.64 -1.08 21.31
CA THR A 472 -12.93 -1.76 21.50
C THR A 472 -13.84 -0.76 22.22
N LEU A 473 -14.75 -0.14 21.47
CA LEU A 473 -15.42 1.11 21.85
C LEU A 473 -16.32 0.94 23.08
N GLY A 474 -17.17 -0.09 23.12
CA GLY A 474 -18.13 -0.31 24.21
C GLY A 474 -17.47 -0.66 25.55
N ARG A 475 -16.19 -1.06 25.54
CA ARG A 475 -15.41 -1.42 26.74
C ARG A 475 -14.36 -0.40 27.16
N GLY A 476 -14.22 0.71 26.43
CA GLY A 476 -13.18 1.73 26.67
C GLY A 476 -11.76 1.14 26.67
N GLN A 477 -11.52 0.14 25.83
CA GLN A 477 -10.34 -0.73 25.90
C GLN A 477 -9.48 -0.54 24.65
N SER A 478 -8.20 -0.24 24.80
CA SER A 478 -7.28 -0.15 23.67
C SER A 478 -6.72 -1.52 23.27
N ASN A 479 -6.55 -1.68 21.98
CA ASN A 479 -6.08 -2.87 21.30
C ASN A 479 -4.73 -2.55 20.65
N GLN A 480 -3.72 -3.38 20.91
CA GLN A 480 -2.48 -3.42 20.15
C GLN A 480 -2.26 -4.89 19.77
N TRP A 481 -2.29 -5.20 18.48
CA TRP A 481 -2.05 -6.55 17.97
C TRP A 481 -0.89 -6.51 16.96
N LYS A 482 -0.07 -7.57 16.91
CA LYS A 482 1.02 -7.74 15.93
C LYS A 482 0.89 -9.13 15.33
N TYR A 483 0.91 -9.27 14.00
CA TYR A 483 0.80 -10.58 13.38
C TYR A 483 1.70 -10.76 12.15
N TRP A 484 1.98 -12.03 11.86
CA TRP A 484 2.96 -12.46 10.87
C TRP A 484 2.29 -13.29 9.78
N VAL A 485 2.58 -12.97 8.51
CA VAL A 485 2.03 -13.66 7.34
C VAL A 485 3.16 -14.04 6.39
N ALA A 486 3.16 -15.28 5.91
CA ALA A 486 4.00 -15.75 4.80
C ALA A 486 3.08 -16.15 3.63
N PRO A 487 2.64 -15.18 2.79
CA PRO A 487 1.57 -15.39 1.80
C PRO A 487 1.89 -16.47 0.75
N ASP A 488 3.18 -16.68 0.48
CA ASP A 488 3.76 -17.66 -0.44
C ASP A 488 3.86 -19.08 0.15
N LYS A 489 3.53 -19.25 1.44
CA LYS A 489 3.57 -20.54 2.15
C LYS A 489 2.19 -20.95 2.64
N VAL A 490 1.56 -20.10 3.45
CA VAL A 490 0.39 -20.47 4.26
C VAL A 490 -0.70 -19.39 4.23
N ASN A 491 -1.93 -19.82 3.95
CA ASN A 491 -3.09 -18.95 3.71
C ASN A 491 -3.71 -18.43 5.04
N ARG A 492 -2.93 -18.41 6.12
CA ARG A 492 -3.32 -18.04 7.50
C ARG A 492 -2.09 -17.40 8.17
N VAL A 493 -2.31 -16.68 9.27
CA VAL A 493 -1.20 -16.13 10.08
C VAL A 493 -0.26 -17.24 10.57
N VAL A 494 1.05 -16.97 10.55
CA VAL A 494 2.10 -17.83 11.13
C VAL A 494 2.14 -17.66 12.66
N ALA A 495 1.99 -16.41 13.11
CA ALA A 495 1.75 -16.07 14.51
C ALA A 495 0.88 -14.81 14.63
N PHE A 496 0.26 -14.60 15.80
CA PHE A 496 -0.57 -13.45 16.13
C PHE A 496 -0.44 -13.13 17.62
N ASP A 497 0.09 -11.96 17.97
CA ASP A 497 0.16 -11.43 19.32
C ASP A 497 -0.92 -10.37 19.53
N ALA A 498 -1.55 -10.41 20.70
CA ALA A 498 -2.59 -9.47 21.10
C ALA A 498 -2.38 -8.98 22.54
N TRP A 499 -2.44 -7.66 22.70
CA TRP A 499 -2.50 -6.98 24.00
C TRP A 499 -3.78 -6.14 24.08
N TRP A 500 -4.60 -6.42 25.08
CA TRP A 500 -5.79 -5.64 25.41
C TRP A 500 -5.52 -4.84 26.68
N ARG A 501 -5.78 -3.53 26.67
CA ARG A 501 -5.46 -2.63 27.78
C ARG A 501 -6.64 -1.76 28.22
N ARG A 502 -6.70 -1.46 29.51
CA ARG A 502 -7.58 -0.42 30.09
C ARG A 502 -6.69 0.61 30.78
N GLY A 503 -6.64 1.82 30.22
CA GLY A 503 -5.55 2.76 30.50
C GLY A 503 -4.19 2.09 30.24
N ASN A 504 -3.24 2.29 31.15
CA ASN A 504 -1.90 1.71 31.03
C ASN A 504 -1.81 0.23 31.44
N ARG A 505 -2.87 -0.38 31.97
CA ARG A 505 -2.86 -1.77 32.45
C ARG A 505 -3.26 -2.75 31.34
N ILE A 506 -2.41 -3.73 31.07
CA ILE A 506 -2.79 -4.93 30.29
C ILE A 506 -3.82 -5.74 31.09
N VAL A 507 -4.98 -6.00 30.49
CA VAL A 507 -6.08 -6.77 31.08
C VAL A 507 -6.18 -8.20 30.52
N ARG A 508 -5.64 -8.43 29.32
CA ARG A 508 -5.41 -9.75 28.72
C ARG A 508 -4.23 -9.65 27.76
N SER A 509 -3.45 -10.71 27.65
CA SER A 509 -2.52 -10.89 26.55
C SER A 509 -2.67 -12.29 25.95
N GLU A 510 -2.38 -12.44 24.65
CA GLU A 510 -2.50 -13.73 23.98
C GLU A 510 -1.57 -13.78 22.76
N ARG A 511 -0.77 -14.83 22.67
CA ARG A 511 -0.04 -15.25 21.47
C ARG A 511 -0.73 -16.47 20.89
N GLN A 512 -0.93 -16.49 19.59
CA GLN A 512 -1.30 -17.67 18.81
C GLN A 512 -0.14 -17.99 17.86
N GLU A 513 0.29 -19.25 17.79
CA GLU A 513 1.36 -19.71 16.90
C GLU A 513 0.92 -20.93 16.09
N LEU A 514 1.33 -20.98 14.82
CA LEU A 514 1.13 -22.13 13.94
C LEU A 514 2.02 -23.29 14.39
N VAL A 515 1.38 -24.40 14.76
CA VAL A 515 2.03 -25.65 15.21
C VAL A 515 2.23 -26.62 14.05
N SER A 516 1.27 -26.69 13.13
CA SER A 516 1.43 -27.36 11.84
C SER A 516 0.36 -26.87 10.86
N TYR A 517 0.63 -27.07 9.57
CA TYR A 517 -0.36 -26.92 8.51
C TYR A 517 -0.21 -28.05 7.50
N THR A 518 -1.28 -28.35 6.76
CA THR A 518 -1.31 -29.34 5.70
C THR A 518 -2.30 -28.87 4.66
N ARG A 519 -1.88 -28.79 3.40
CA ARG A 519 -2.80 -28.60 2.27
C ARG A 519 -3.31 -29.96 1.84
N ALA A 520 -4.60 -30.08 1.53
CA ALA A 520 -5.14 -31.28 0.88
C ALA A 520 -4.58 -31.42 -0.55
N GLY A 521 -4.67 -32.62 -1.13
CA GLY A 521 -4.18 -32.94 -2.49
C GLY A 521 -4.85 -32.12 -3.59
#